data_AF-A0A820WC94-F1
#
_entry.id   AF-A0A820WC94-F1
#
_cell.length_a   1.000
_cell.length_b   1.000
_cell.length_c   1.000
_cell.angle_alpha   90.00
_cell.angle_beta   90.00
_cell.angle_gamma   90.00
#
_symmetry.space_group_name_H-M   'P 1'
#
loop_
_entity.id
_entity.type
_entity.pdbx_description
1 polymer ?
#
loop_
_entity_poly.entity_id
_entity_poly.type
_entity_poly.pdbx_seq_one_letter_code
_entity_poly.pdbx_strand_id
1 'polypeptide(L)'
;MRFALIVSNAAVVRPALRLNAQNFHMGDTTLNYVFYKPSDYYNQLKKSLQLIQQNARDQSNYSHMNNKKYYDRNRSNPHYDINDTILIRIHGLRSKLDPQFTLTPKIAIQKQHPTYWVRDQMNDQITRVHLYHDLVDWSLSI
;
A
#
# COMPACT_ATOMS: atom_id res chain seq x y z
N MET A 1 14.89 35.67 -6.60
CA MET A 1 14.27 34.64 -5.73
C MET A 1 13.07 35.27 -5.02
N ARG A 2 11.86 34.77 -5.28
CA ARG A 2 10.62 35.15 -4.59
C ARG A 2 9.77 33.88 -4.45
N PHE A 3 9.49 33.47 -3.22
CA PHE A 3 8.48 32.47 -2.93
C PHE A 3 7.17 33.19 -2.61
N ALA A 4 6.10 32.86 -3.32
CA ALA A 4 4.75 33.24 -2.96
C ALA A 4 4.08 32.04 -2.30
N LEU A 5 3.73 32.17 -1.03
CA LEU A 5 2.88 31.22 -0.31
C LEU A 5 1.43 31.67 -0.49
N ILE A 6 0.73 31.09 -1.47
CA ILE A 6 -0.72 31.26 -1.59
C ILE A 6 -1.36 30.14 -0.78
N VAL A 7 -1.83 30.48 0.43
CA VAL A 7 -2.67 29.59 1.23
C VAL A 7 -4.10 29.74 0.72
N SER A 8 -4.45 28.95 -0.30
CA SER A 8 -5.85 28.75 -0.67
C SER A 8 -6.44 27.69 0.26
N ASN A 9 -7.27 28.14 1.20
CA ASN A 9 -8.24 27.29 1.91
C ASN A 9 -9.26 26.76 0.89
N ALA A 10 -8.86 25.82 0.05
CA ALA A 10 -9.82 24.93 -0.58
C ALA A 10 -10.17 23.91 0.50
N ALA A 11 -11.37 24.07 1.07
CA ALA A 11 -12.00 23.04 1.85
C ALA A 11 -11.95 21.75 1.02
N VAL A 12 -10.99 20.89 1.34
CA VAL A 12 -10.97 19.52 0.85
C VAL A 12 -12.24 18.94 1.44
N VAL A 13 -13.27 18.85 0.59
CA VAL A 13 -14.41 17.98 0.78
C VAL A 13 -13.80 16.60 0.97
N ARG A 14 -13.52 16.27 2.23
CA ARG A 14 -13.19 14.93 2.63
C ARG A 14 -14.34 14.12 2.06
N PRO A 15 -14.11 13.14 1.16
CA PRO A 15 -15.15 12.15 0.95
C PRO A 15 -15.43 11.65 2.35
N ALA A 16 -16.67 11.90 2.81
CA ALA A 16 -17.11 11.39 4.08
C ALA A 16 -16.64 9.95 4.13
N LEU A 17 -16.04 9.56 5.25
CA LEU A 17 -16.00 8.17 5.62
C LEU A 17 -17.46 7.73 5.66
N ARG A 18 -18.03 7.41 4.49
CA ARG A 18 -19.03 6.38 4.36
C ARG A 18 -18.27 5.15 4.80
N LEU A 19 -18.24 4.97 6.12
CA LEU A 19 -18.55 3.67 6.69
C LEU A 19 -19.75 3.20 5.87
N ASN A 20 -19.48 2.45 4.79
CA ASN A 20 -20.45 1.52 4.30
C ASN A 20 -20.64 0.57 5.48
N ALA A 21 -21.57 0.93 6.35
CA ALA A 21 -22.21 0.07 7.32
C ALA A 21 -23.09 -0.94 6.57
N GLN A 22 -22.56 -1.48 5.49
CA GLN A 22 -23.19 -2.46 4.62
C GLN A 22 -22.21 -3.63 4.58
N ASN A 23 -22.60 -4.65 5.33
CA ASN A 23 -22.04 -5.98 5.37
C ASN A 23 -20.88 -6.19 6.36
N PHE A 24 -21.04 -5.70 7.60
CA PHE A 24 -20.93 -6.68 8.68
C PHE A 24 -22.09 -7.64 8.51
N HIS A 25 -21.91 -8.67 7.67
CA HIS A 25 -22.69 -9.89 7.82
C HIS A 25 -22.15 -10.59 9.08
N MET A 26 -22.29 -9.92 10.23
CA MET A 26 -22.65 -10.64 11.43
C MET A 26 -24.03 -11.16 11.10
N GLY A 27 -24.11 -12.41 10.68
CA GLY A 27 -25.36 -13.14 10.77
C GLY A 27 -25.87 -12.89 12.18
N ASP A 28 -26.99 -12.17 12.24
CA ASP A 28 -27.86 -12.03 13.39
C ASP A 28 -27.35 -11.07 14.50
N THR A 29 -27.77 -9.81 14.36
CA THR A 29 -27.57 -8.70 15.33
C THR A 29 -28.38 -8.88 16.63
N THR A 30 -28.94 -10.06 16.88
CA THR A 30 -29.58 -10.45 18.14
C THR A 30 -29.18 -11.87 18.59
N LEU A 31 -27.98 -12.35 18.27
CA LEU A 31 -27.49 -13.60 18.85
C LEU A 31 -27.11 -13.38 20.32
N ASN A 32 -28.00 -13.80 21.22
CA ASN A 32 -27.61 -14.16 22.57
C ASN A 32 -26.51 -15.22 22.47
N TYR A 33 -25.26 -14.82 22.69
CA TYR A 33 -24.15 -15.75 22.74
C TYR A 33 -24.27 -16.59 24.02
N VAL A 34 -24.91 -17.75 23.89
CA VAL A 34 -24.97 -18.74 24.97
C VAL A 34 -23.70 -19.58 24.91
N PHE A 35 -22.83 -19.38 25.90
CA PHE A 35 -21.61 -20.17 26.06
C PHE A 35 -21.89 -21.30 27.05
N TYR A 36 -21.83 -22.55 26.58
CA TYR A 36 -22.04 -23.72 27.44
C TYR A 36 -20.76 -24.14 28.16
N LYS A 37 -19.59 -23.86 27.56
CA LYS A 37 -18.28 -24.13 28.14
C LYS A 37 -17.40 -22.88 28.07
N PRO A 38 -16.49 -22.66 29.04
CA PRO A 38 -15.53 -21.56 28.99
C PRO A 38 -14.66 -21.54 27.71
N SER A 39 -14.39 -22.71 27.11
CA SER A 39 -13.67 -22.85 25.84
C SER A 39 -14.41 -22.23 24.64
N ASP A 40 -15.74 -22.16 24.68
CA ASP A 40 -16.56 -21.70 23.55
C ASP A 40 -16.38 -20.20 23.33
N TYR A 41 -16.28 -19.44 24.42
CA TYR A 41 -15.96 -18.01 24.38
C TYR A 41 -14.59 -17.77 23.74
N TYR A 42 -13.57 -18.50 24.17
CA TYR A 42 -12.21 -18.36 23.61
C TYR A 42 -12.19 -18.67 22.10
N ASN A 43 -12.84 -19.75 21.68
CA ASN A 43 -12.90 -20.13 20.27
C ASN A 43 -13.66 -19.10 19.43
N GLN A 44 -14.75 -18.55 19.95
CA GLN A 44 -15.51 -17.50 19.29
C GLN A 44 -14.70 -16.22 19.15
N LEU A 45 -13.98 -15.82 20.21
CA LEU A 45 -13.08 -14.66 20.20
C LEU A 45 -11.95 -14.86 19.19
N LYS A 46 -11.35 -16.05 19.13
CA LYS A 46 -10.30 -16.36 18.15
C LYS A 46 -10.82 -16.21 16.71
N LYS A 47 -12.01 -16.75 16.42
CA LYS A 47 -12.64 -16.63 15.09
C LYS A 47 -12.94 -15.18 14.72
N SER A 48 -13.52 -14.41 15.66
CA SER A 48 -13.84 -13.01 15.40
C SER A 48 -12.58 -12.17 15.15
N LEU A 49 -11.51 -12.39 15.93
CA LEU A 49 -10.23 -11.70 15.72
C LEU A 49 -9.60 -12.06 14.37
N GLN A 50 -9.64 -13.32 13.95
CA GLN A 50 -9.17 -13.74 12.63
C GLN A 50 -9.92 -13.04 11.51
N LEU A 51 -11.25 -12.97 11.61
CA LEU A 51 -12.10 -12.29 10.63
C LEU A 51 -11.81 -10.78 10.58
N ILE A 52 -11.70 -10.13 11.74
CA ILE A 52 -11.35 -8.70 11.82
C ILE A 52 -9.98 -8.45 11.18
N GLN A 53 -9.00 -9.30 11.46
CA GLN A 53 -7.66 -9.19 10.87
C GLN A 53 -7.70 -9.35 9.35
N GLN A 54 -8.48 -10.29 8.82
CA GLN A 54 -8.65 -10.48 7.38
C GLN A 54 -9.28 -9.24 6.75
N ASN A 55 -10.39 -8.74 7.29
CA ASN A 55 -11.06 -7.54 6.80
C ASN A 55 -10.16 -6.31 6.82
N ALA A 56 -9.34 -6.15 7.87
CA ALA A 56 -8.38 -5.06 7.96
C ALA A 56 -7.30 -5.15 6.86
N ARG A 57 -6.82 -6.36 6.55
CA ARG A 57 -5.89 -6.59 5.43
C ARG A 57 -6.53 -6.22 4.10
N ASP A 58 -7.74 -6.71 3.86
CA ASP A 58 -8.46 -6.46 2.60
C ASP A 58 -8.73 -4.98 2.40
N GLN A 59 -9.12 -4.27 3.47
CA GLN A 59 -9.32 -2.82 3.43
C GLN A 59 -8.02 -2.05 3.16
N SER A 60 -6.91 -2.48 3.76
CA SER A 60 -5.59 -1.89 3.49
C SER A 60 -5.21 -2.07 2.02
N ASN A 61 -5.37 -3.29 1.49
CA ASN A 61 -5.09 -3.60 0.09
C ASN A 61 -5.97 -2.78 -0.86
N TYR A 62 -7.27 -2.70 -0.56
CA TYR A 62 -8.22 -1.89 -1.32
C TYR A 62 -7.83 -0.40 -1.34
N SER A 63 -7.47 0.16 -0.18
CA SER A 63 -6.98 1.53 -0.07
C SER A 63 -5.69 1.75 -0.87
N HIS A 64 -4.72 0.84 -0.78
CA HIS A 64 -3.49 0.90 -1.55
C HIS A 64 -3.76 0.85 -3.06
N MET A 65 -4.63 -0.04 -3.53
CA MET A 65 -5.00 -0.14 -4.94
C MET A 65 -5.67 1.14 -5.45
N ASN A 66 -6.59 1.72 -4.68
CA ASN A 66 -7.26 2.97 -5.06
C ASN A 66 -6.29 4.15 -5.10
N ASN A 67 -5.40 4.27 -4.12
CA ASN A 67 -4.37 5.31 -4.10
C ASN A 67 -3.44 5.17 -5.32
N LYS A 68 -3.00 3.95 -5.63
CA LYS A 68 -2.19 3.67 -6.82
C LYS A 68 -2.92 4.11 -8.09
N LYS A 69 -4.16 3.67 -8.28
CA LYS A 69 -5.00 4.07 -9.44
C LYS A 69 -5.16 5.59 -9.56
N TYR A 70 -5.28 6.29 -8.43
CA TYR A 70 -5.41 7.76 -8.42
C TYR A 70 -4.12 8.45 -8.89
N TYR A 71 -2.97 8.08 -8.33
CA TYR A 71 -1.68 8.69 -8.70
C TYR A 71 -1.17 8.25 -10.08
N ASP A 72 -1.54 7.05 -10.52
CA ASP A 72 -1.14 6.51 -11.82
C ASP A 72 -2.09 6.91 -12.96
N ARG A 73 -3.21 7.60 -12.69
CA ARG A 73 -4.24 7.93 -13.68
C ARG A 73 -3.69 8.64 -14.93
N ASN A 74 -2.61 9.40 -14.78
CA ASN A 74 -1.94 10.13 -15.86
C ASN A 74 -0.51 9.63 -16.15
N ARG A 75 -0.11 8.46 -15.60
CA ARG A 75 1.21 7.84 -15.79
C ARG A 75 1.08 6.48 -16.47
N SER A 76 0.50 6.46 -17.68
CA SER A 76 0.33 5.22 -18.45
C SER A 76 1.67 4.54 -18.77
N ASN A 77 2.76 5.28 -18.91
CA ASN A 77 4.11 4.74 -19.04
C ASN A 77 5.14 5.62 -18.26
N PRO A 78 5.44 5.29 -17.00
CA PRO A 78 6.40 6.06 -16.22
C PRO A 78 7.79 5.94 -16.84
N HIS A 79 8.34 7.07 -17.30
CA HIS A 79 9.74 7.16 -17.70
C HIS A 79 10.47 8.00 -16.66
N TYR A 80 11.64 7.51 -16.25
CA TYR A 80 12.59 8.30 -15.49
C TYR A 80 13.69 8.82 -16.42
N ASP A 81 14.19 10.00 -16.11
CA ASP A 81 15.34 10.60 -16.75
C ASP A 81 16.62 10.35 -15.94
N ILE A 82 17.76 10.58 -16.58
CA ILE A 82 19.06 10.48 -15.91
C ILE A 82 19.12 11.56 -14.84
N ASN A 83 19.66 11.21 -13.67
CA ASN A 83 19.69 12.01 -12.45
C ASN A 83 18.37 12.09 -11.66
N ASP A 84 17.31 11.42 -12.10
CA ASP A 84 16.10 11.29 -11.28
C ASP A 84 16.39 10.48 -10.02
N THR A 85 15.84 10.94 -8.90
CA THR A 85 15.90 10.24 -7.62
C THR A 85 14.71 9.29 -7.50
N ILE A 86 14.98 8.01 -7.29
CA ILE A 86 13.99 6.96 -7.20
C ILE A 86 14.19 6.09 -5.96
N LEU A 87 13.11 5.49 -5.49
CA LEU A 87 13.11 4.49 -4.43
C LEU A 87 12.74 3.13 -5.01
N ILE A 88 13.44 2.08 -4.59
CA ILE A 88 13.17 0.71 -5.04
C ILE A 88 12.33 0.01 -3.99
N ARG A 89 11.37 -0.81 -4.42
CA ARG A 89 10.62 -1.69 -3.51
C ARG A 89 11.54 -2.78 -2.94
N ILE A 90 11.49 -3.01 -1.62
CA ILE A 90 12.25 -4.10 -0.99
C ILE A 90 11.45 -5.40 -1.16
N HIS A 91 12.04 -6.36 -1.87
CA HIS A 91 11.53 -7.72 -2.07
C HIS A 91 12.12 -8.66 -1.01
N GLY A 92 11.31 -9.57 -0.46
CA GLY A 92 11.76 -10.59 0.51
C GLY A 92 10.87 -10.73 1.75
N LEU A 93 11.33 -11.57 2.69
CA LEU A 93 10.69 -11.75 4.00
C LEU A 93 10.77 -10.45 4.80
N ARG A 94 9.61 -9.93 5.20
CA ARG A 94 9.48 -8.64 5.88
C ARG A 94 8.47 -8.71 7.00
N SER A 95 8.81 -8.05 8.10
CA SER A 95 7.92 -7.83 9.24
C SER A 95 6.84 -6.81 8.88
N LYS A 96 5.74 -6.81 9.65
CA LYS A 96 4.61 -5.88 9.43
C LYS A 96 5.01 -4.40 9.48
N LEU A 97 6.09 -4.07 10.19
CA LEU A 97 6.57 -2.70 10.39
C LEU A 97 7.78 -2.35 9.50
N ASP A 98 8.24 -3.27 8.64
CA ASP A 98 9.40 -3.00 7.80
C ASP A 98 9.02 -2.08 6.62
N PRO A 99 9.88 -1.14 6.21
CA PRO A 99 9.59 -0.17 5.16
C PRO A 99 9.44 -0.83 3.78
N GLN A 100 8.44 -0.37 3.00
CA GLN A 100 8.14 -0.95 1.67
C GLN A 100 9.16 -0.66 0.59
N PHE A 101 9.87 0.45 0.75
CA PHE A 101 10.85 0.94 -0.20
C PHE A 101 12.18 1.11 0.50
N THR A 102 13.26 1.19 -0.28
CA THR A 102 14.60 1.47 0.22
C THR A 102 14.59 2.78 1.00
N LEU A 103 15.26 2.79 2.15
CA LEU A 103 15.42 4.01 2.95
C LEU A 103 16.39 4.99 2.28
N THR A 104 17.36 4.47 1.53
CA THR A 104 18.32 5.27 0.79
C THR A 104 17.77 5.60 -0.61
N PRO A 105 17.83 6.87 -1.03
CA PRO A 105 17.49 7.25 -2.40
C PRO A 105 18.55 6.73 -3.37
N LYS A 106 18.10 6.38 -4.57
CA LYS A 106 18.98 5.95 -5.66
C LYS A 106 18.81 6.87 -6.85
N ILE A 107 19.89 7.11 -7.58
CA ILE A 107 19.92 8.01 -8.73
C ILE A 107 19.97 7.18 -10.01
N ALA A 108 19.09 7.47 -10.97
CA ALA A 108 19.16 6.87 -12.30
C ALA A 108 20.40 7.37 -13.05
N ILE A 109 21.35 6.47 -13.34
CA ILE A 109 22.60 6.80 -14.05
C ILE A 109 22.52 6.46 -15.54
N GLN A 110 21.69 5.49 -15.91
CA GLN A 110 21.50 5.08 -17.30
C GLN A 110 20.05 4.72 -17.57
N LYS A 111 19.53 5.24 -18.67
CA LYS A 111 18.16 5.02 -19.15
C LYS A 111 18.14 3.93 -20.22
N GLN A 112 17.49 2.80 -19.94
CA GLN A 112 17.26 1.71 -20.89
C GLN A 112 15.86 1.12 -20.71
N HIS A 113 14.83 1.95 -20.86
CA HIS A 113 13.43 1.58 -20.59
C HIS A 113 13.07 0.20 -21.18
N PRO A 114 12.43 -0.71 -20.40
CA PRO A 114 11.91 -0.55 -19.03
C PRO A 114 12.95 -0.77 -17.92
N THR A 115 14.22 -0.99 -18.24
CA THR A 115 15.27 -1.23 -17.26
C THR A 115 16.12 0.02 -17.02
N TYR A 116 16.46 0.29 -15.76
CA TYR A 116 17.28 1.43 -15.36
C TYR A 116 18.47 0.95 -14.57
N TRP A 117 19.62 1.55 -14.83
CA TRP A 117 20.77 1.40 -13.94
C TRP A 117 20.73 2.52 -12.93
N VAL A 118 20.80 2.14 -11.65
CA VAL A 118 20.66 3.08 -10.55
C VAL A 118 21.81 2.94 -9.59
N ARG A 119 22.30 4.08 -9.11
CA ARG A 119 23.38 4.18 -8.16
C ARG A 119 22.83 4.56 -6.80
N ASP A 120 23.21 3.84 -5.76
CA ASP A 120 22.91 4.25 -4.39
C ASP A 120 23.75 5.45 -3.96
N GLN A 121 23.12 6.43 -3.32
CA GLN A 121 23.81 7.62 -2.85
C GLN A 121 24.77 7.34 -1.68
N MET A 122 24.55 6.28 -0.90
CA MET A 122 25.32 6.02 0.32
C MET A 122 26.55 5.16 0.10
N ASN A 123 26.45 4.11 -0.72
CA ASN A 123 27.50 3.10 -0.88
C ASN A 123 28.01 2.98 -2.33
N ASP A 124 27.56 3.88 -3.21
CA ASP A 124 27.92 3.95 -4.64
C ASP A 124 27.65 2.64 -5.41
N GLN A 125 26.83 1.74 -4.86
CA GLN A 125 26.52 0.48 -5.52
C GLN A 125 25.57 0.70 -6.69
N ILE A 126 25.96 0.13 -7.83
CA ILE A 126 25.16 0.16 -9.05
C ILE A 126 24.31 -1.10 -9.11
N THR A 127 23.01 -0.91 -9.29
CA THR A 127 22.03 -2.00 -9.39
C THR A 127 21.17 -1.81 -10.63
N ARG A 128 20.76 -2.93 -11.23
CA ARG A 128 19.86 -2.94 -12.39
C ARG A 128 18.43 -3.14 -11.90
N VAL A 129 17.55 -2.22 -12.22
CA VAL A 129 16.16 -2.19 -11.75
C VAL A 129 15.21 -2.19 -12.92
N HIS A 130 14.24 -3.09 -12.90
CA HIS A 130 13.18 -3.13 -13.89
C HIS A 130 11.98 -2.30 -13.42
N LEU A 131 11.50 -1.43 -14.30
CA LEU A 131 10.23 -0.74 -14.14
C LEU A 131 9.12 -1.71 -14.52
N TYR A 132 8.39 -2.22 -13.54
CA TYR A 132 7.20 -3.02 -13.80
C TYR A 132 6.08 -2.12 -14.30
N HIS A 133 5.96 -2.04 -15.63
CA HIS A 133 4.74 -1.59 -16.28
C HIS A 133 3.81 -2.80 -16.33
N ASP A 134 3.02 -3.07 -15.28
CA ASP A 134 1.79 -3.83 -15.53
C ASP A 134 0.73 -3.79 -14.43
N LEU A 135 -0.49 -3.79 -14.98
CA LEU A 135 -1.77 -4.09 -14.38
C LEU A 135 -1.85 -5.61 -14.13
N VAL A 136 -1.21 -6.17 -13.09
CA VAL A 136 -1.41 -7.60 -12.76
C VAL A 136 -1.56 -7.81 -11.26
N ASP A 137 -2.72 -8.40 -10.97
CA ASP A 137 -3.17 -9.16 -9.81
C ASP A 137 -2.20 -9.37 -8.63
N TRP A 138 -2.71 -8.98 -7.46
CA TRP A 138 -2.21 -9.39 -6.16
C TRP A 138 -2.52 -10.87 -5.81
N SER A 139 -2.91 -11.69 -6.78
CA SER A 139 -3.36 -13.07 -6.53
C SER A 139 -2.22 -14.09 -6.35
N LEU A 140 -0.96 -13.71 -6.55
CA LEU A 140 0.17 -14.63 -6.40
C LEU A 140 1.22 -14.08 -5.43
N SER A 141 0.90 -14.15 -4.14
CA SER A 141 1.85 -14.24 -3.04
C SER A 141 1.14 -14.84 -1.83
N ILE A 142 0.95 -16.17 -1.87
CA ILE A 142 0.75 -17.01 -0.69
C ILE A 142 2.10 -17.64 -0.36
#